data_AF-A0A2J8VZ75-F1
#
_entry.id   AF-A0A2J8VZ75-F1
#
_cell.length_a   1.000
_cell.length_b   1.000
_cell.length_c   1.000
_cell.angle_alpha   90.00
_cell.angle_beta   90.00
_cell.angle_gamma   90.00
#
_symmetry.space_group_name_H-M   'P 1'
#
loop_
_entity.id
_entity.type
_entity.pdbx_description
1 polymer ?
#
loop_
_entity_poly.entity_id
_entity_poly.type
_entity_poly.pdbx_seq_one_letter_code
_entity_poly.pdbx_strand_id
1 'polypeptide(L)'
;MTAQSLLQMTLFLLSLLFLVQGAHGRSHREDFRFCSQRNQTHKSSLHYKATQDLRISIENSEEALTVHAPFPAAHPASRSFPDPRGLYHFCLYWNRHAGRLHLLYGKHDFLLSDNA
;
A
#
# COMPACT_ATOMS: atom_id res chain seq x y z
N MET A 1 45.05 16.93 24.62
CA MET A 1 43.85 17.62 24.09
C MET A 1 43.16 18.32 25.25
N THR A 2 42.94 19.62 25.15
CA THR A 2 42.39 20.41 26.28
C THR A 2 40.92 20.05 26.52
N ALA A 3 40.46 20.03 27.78
CA ALA A 3 39.07 19.68 28.11
C ALA A 3 38.03 20.51 27.33
N GLN A 4 38.40 21.75 26.98
CA GLN A 4 37.62 22.66 26.15
C GLN A 4 37.43 22.16 24.71
N SER A 5 38.46 21.54 24.11
CA SER A 5 38.36 20.93 22.77
C SER A 5 37.43 19.72 22.72
N LEU A 6 37.39 18.93 23.80
CA LEU A 6 36.49 17.78 23.94
C LEU A 6 35.03 18.22 24.07
N LEU A 7 34.77 19.27 24.87
CA LEU A 7 33.43 19.83 25.04
C LEU A 7 32.88 20.43 23.74
N GLN A 8 33.74 21.11 22.97
CA GLN A 8 33.34 21.70 21.70
C GLN A 8 33.03 20.64 20.64
N MET A 9 33.80 19.55 20.62
CA MET A 9 33.55 18.42 19.73
C MET A 9 32.26 17.68 20.08
N THR A 10 31.95 17.48 21.37
CA THR A 10 30.70 16.83 21.79
C THR A 10 29.47 17.67 21.49
N LEU A 11 29.53 18.99 21.69
CA LEU A 11 28.44 19.91 21.31
C LEU A 11 28.21 19.95 19.80
N PHE A 12 29.29 19.92 19.00
CA PHE A 12 29.19 19.83 17.55
C PHE A 12 28.57 18.49 17.09
N LEU A 13 28.95 17.38 17.72
CA LEU A 13 28.36 16.08 17.42
C LEU A 13 26.86 16.04 17.79
N LEU A 14 26.49 16.58 18.95
CA LEU A 14 25.09 16.67 19.39
C LEU A 14 24.27 17.47 18.38
N SER A 15 24.75 18.65 17.98
CA SER A 15 24.05 19.50 17.01
C SER A 15 23.92 18.83 15.64
N LEU A 16 24.94 18.09 15.19
CA LEU A 16 24.84 17.25 13.99
C LEU A 16 23.75 16.17 14.14
N LEU A 17 23.70 15.49 15.28
CA LEU A 17 22.71 14.44 15.56
C LEU A 17 21.29 15.00 15.58
N PHE A 18 21.07 16.19 16.13
CA PHE A 18 19.77 16.87 16.11
C PHE A 18 19.34 17.30 14.70
N LEU A 19 20.28 17.70 13.84
CA LEU A 19 19.97 18.04 12.44
C LEU A 19 19.57 16.82 11.59
N VAL A 20 19.99 15.61 11.98
CA VAL A 20 19.63 14.36 11.29
C VAL A 20 18.29 13.78 11.79
N GLN A 21 17.76 14.26 12.92
CA GLN A 21 16.43 13.88 13.44
C GLN A 21 15.35 14.33 12.44
N GLY A 22 14.89 13.42 11.57
CA GLY A 22 13.85 13.70 10.58
C GLY A 22 14.23 13.40 9.12
N ALA A 23 15.51 13.14 8.83
CA ALA A 23 15.94 12.73 7.48
C ALA A 23 15.28 11.40 7.01
N HIS A 24 14.81 10.59 7.95
CA HIS A 24 14.09 9.34 7.68
C HIS A 24 12.56 9.50 7.72
N GLY A 25 12.04 10.72 7.83
CA GLY A 25 10.61 11.04 7.74
C GLY A 25 10.07 10.96 6.32
N ARG A 26 10.36 9.92 5.55
CA ARG A 26 9.72 9.68 4.26
C ARG A 26 8.38 8.99 4.52
N SER A 27 7.43 9.76 5.06
CA SER A 27 6.07 9.31 5.35
C SER A 27 5.40 8.82 4.07
N HIS A 28 4.96 7.56 4.11
CA HIS A 28 4.17 6.76 3.16
C HIS A 28 4.25 7.14 1.67
N ARG A 29 4.92 6.26 0.90
CA ARG A 29 4.98 6.25 -0.57
C ARG A 29 3.62 5.92 -1.23
N GLU A 30 2.50 6.17 -0.58
CA GLU A 30 1.17 5.74 -1.02
C GLU A 30 0.24 6.96 -0.94
N ASP A 31 -0.41 7.31 -2.04
CA ASP A 31 -1.41 8.39 -2.08
C ASP A 31 -2.72 7.97 -1.43
N PHE A 32 -3.02 6.68 -1.48
CA PHE A 32 -4.20 6.10 -0.87
C PHE A 32 -3.87 4.70 -0.36
N ARG A 33 -4.39 4.42 0.84
CA ARG A 33 -4.35 3.10 1.46
C ARG A 33 -5.69 2.83 2.13
N PHE A 34 -6.32 1.73 1.77
CA PHE A 34 -7.49 1.20 2.45
C PHE A 34 -7.20 -0.23 2.90
N CYS A 35 -7.27 -0.49 4.20
CA CYS A 35 -7.02 -1.83 4.75
C CYS A 35 -8.25 -2.35 5.48
N SER A 36 -8.51 -3.65 5.34
CA SER A 36 -9.62 -4.33 6.01
C SER A 36 -9.32 -5.82 6.15
N GLN A 37 -10.31 -6.58 6.58
CA GLN A 37 -10.28 -8.03 6.63
C GLN A 37 -11.48 -8.59 5.86
N ARG A 38 -11.25 -9.69 5.14
CA ARG A 38 -12.29 -10.43 4.42
C ARG A 38 -12.36 -11.83 4.98
N ASN A 39 -13.56 -12.25 5.39
CA ASN A 39 -13.82 -13.63 5.74
C ASN A 39 -14.17 -14.42 4.46
N GLN A 40 -13.23 -15.23 3.97
CA GLN A 40 -13.40 -16.06 2.77
C GLN A 40 -14.01 -17.41 3.16
N THR A 41 -15.31 -17.55 2.96
CA THR A 41 -16.11 -18.74 3.32
C THR A 41 -16.11 -19.82 2.23
N HIS A 42 -15.76 -19.48 0.98
CA HIS A 42 -15.71 -20.38 -0.19
C HIS A 42 -14.58 -19.99 -1.13
N LYS A 43 -14.44 -20.72 -2.25
CA LYS A 43 -13.60 -20.27 -3.36
C LYS A 43 -14.14 -18.94 -3.87
N SER A 44 -13.26 -17.96 -3.98
CA SER A 44 -13.60 -16.59 -4.31
C SER A 44 -12.59 -15.98 -5.28
N SER A 45 -12.95 -14.90 -5.94
CA SER A 45 -12.12 -14.20 -6.93
C SER A 45 -12.01 -12.71 -6.66
N LEU A 46 -10.92 -12.14 -7.14
CA LEU A 46 -10.72 -10.71 -7.32
C LEU A 46 -11.23 -10.32 -8.70
N HIS A 47 -12.01 -9.24 -8.76
CA HIS A 47 -12.42 -8.60 -10.01
C HIS A 47 -12.02 -7.13 -9.97
N TYR A 48 -11.39 -6.66 -11.04
CA TYR A 48 -11.13 -5.24 -11.25
C TYR A 48 -11.94 -4.73 -12.43
N LYS A 49 -12.61 -3.59 -12.24
CA LYS A 49 -13.42 -2.93 -13.25
C LYS A 49 -13.01 -1.48 -13.37
N ALA A 50 -12.41 -1.10 -14.49
CA ALA A 50 -12.21 0.30 -14.81
C ALA A 50 -13.57 1.01 -14.95
N THR A 51 -13.73 2.19 -14.36
CA THR A 51 -14.95 2.99 -14.42
C THR A 51 -14.64 4.42 -14.88
N GLN A 52 -15.64 5.15 -15.36
CA GLN A 52 -15.52 6.59 -15.63
C GLN A 52 -15.76 7.45 -14.38
N ASP A 53 -16.32 6.88 -13.31
CA ASP A 53 -16.47 7.59 -12.03
C ASP A 53 -15.10 7.85 -11.40
N LEU A 54 -14.86 9.06 -10.89
CA LEU A 54 -13.59 9.50 -10.30
C LEU A 54 -13.45 9.02 -8.85
N ARG A 55 -13.90 7.80 -8.57
CA ARG A 55 -13.96 7.19 -7.24
C ARG A 55 -13.39 5.78 -7.28
N ILE A 56 -12.77 5.41 -6.17
CA ILE A 56 -12.42 4.03 -5.88
C ILE A 56 -13.57 3.44 -5.05
N SER A 57 -14.20 2.38 -5.54
CA SER A 57 -15.21 1.63 -4.77
C SER A 57 -14.80 0.16 -4.62
N ILE A 58 -15.17 -0.42 -3.48
CA ILE A 58 -14.83 -1.80 -3.12
C ILE A 58 -16.14 -2.47 -2.72
N GLU A 59 -16.51 -3.50 -3.48
CA GLU A 59 -17.68 -4.32 -3.24
C GLU A 59 -17.23 -5.72 -2.83
N ASN A 60 -17.78 -6.22 -1.72
CA ASN A 60 -17.44 -7.54 -1.21
C ASN A 60 -18.70 -8.41 -1.17
N SER A 61 -18.74 -9.42 -2.03
CA SER A 61 -19.70 -10.52 -1.96
C SER A 61 -19.01 -11.80 -1.44
N GLU A 62 -19.81 -12.85 -1.30
CA GLU A 62 -19.37 -14.18 -0.92
C GLU A 62 -18.43 -14.78 -1.98
N GLU A 63 -18.76 -14.57 -3.25
CA GLU A 63 -18.06 -15.10 -4.43
C GLU A 63 -16.88 -14.22 -4.82
N ALA A 64 -16.93 -12.90 -4.63
CA ALA A 64 -15.94 -11.99 -5.17
C ALA A 64 -15.65 -10.76 -4.31
N LEU A 65 -14.40 -10.29 -4.38
CA LEU A 65 -14.05 -8.91 -4.05
C LEU A 65 -13.90 -8.14 -5.36
N THR A 66 -14.76 -7.15 -5.60
CA THR A 66 -14.73 -6.31 -6.79
C THR A 66 -14.21 -4.92 -6.44
N VAL A 67 -13.17 -4.47 -7.15
CA VAL A 67 -12.62 -3.12 -7.04
C VAL A 67 -12.94 -2.36 -8.32
N HIS A 68 -13.56 -1.20 -8.17
CA HIS A 68 -13.75 -0.24 -9.25
C HIS A 68 -12.86 0.97 -9.04
N ALA A 69 -12.20 1.45 -10.10
CA ALA A 69 -11.40 2.67 -10.06
C ALA A 69 -11.27 3.30 -11.47
N PRO A 70 -10.93 4.60 -11.58
CA PRO A 70 -10.85 5.31 -12.86
C PRO A 70 -9.59 4.99 -13.70
N PHE A 71 -8.91 3.87 -13.42
CA PHE A 71 -7.63 3.53 -14.04
C PHE A 71 -7.79 2.34 -14.99
N PRO A 72 -7.03 2.29 -16.10
CA PRO A 72 -7.04 1.15 -17.02
C PRO A 72 -6.65 -0.15 -16.29
N ALA A 73 -7.31 -1.25 -16.65
CA ALA A 73 -7.09 -2.55 -16.02
C ALA A 73 -5.79 -3.21 -16.49
N ALA A 74 -4.97 -3.67 -15.54
CA ALA A 74 -3.88 -4.59 -15.81
C ALA A 74 -4.44 -5.99 -16.16
N HIS A 75 -3.75 -6.73 -17.02
CA HIS A 75 -4.17 -8.07 -17.42
C HIS A 75 -3.54 -9.16 -16.52
N PRO A 76 -4.30 -10.17 -16.06
CA PRO A 76 -5.75 -10.32 -16.18
C PRO A 76 -6.49 -9.47 -15.14
N ALA A 77 -7.66 -8.94 -15.52
CA ALA A 77 -8.53 -8.12 -14.67
C ALA A 77 -9.31 -8.93 -13.62
N SER A 78 -9.33 -10.26 -13.74
CA SER A 78 -9.91 -11.15 -12.74
C SER A 78 -8.97 -12.31 -12.43
N ARG A 79 -8.85 -12.66 -11.16
CA ARG A 79 -7.96 -13.71 -10.65
C ARG A 79 -8.62 -14.41 -9.46
N SER A 80 -8.45 -15.72 -9.35
CA SER A 80 -8.89 -16.45 -8.17
C SER A 80 -8.06 -16.04 -6.95
N PHE A 81 -8.71 -15.93 -5.78
CA PHE A 81 -8.01 -15.81 -4.51
C PHE A 81 -7.35 -17.14 -4.12
N PRO A 82 -6.31 -17.08 -3.27
CA PRO A 82 -5.65 -18.28 -2.77
C PRO A 82 -6.59 -19.12 -1.90
N ASP A 83 -6.39 -20.44 -1.93
CA ASP A 83 -6.81 -21.36 -0.87
C ASP A 83 -5.74 -21.35 0.26
N PRO A 84 -6.08 -21.56 1.55
CA PRO A 84 -7.35 -22.06 2.09
C PRO A 84 -8.37 -20.95 2.40
N ARG A 85 -9.60 -21.36 2.74
CA ARG A 85 -10.63 -20.50 3.32
C ARG A 85 -10.20 -19.94 4.68
N GLY A 86 -10.73 -18.77 5.05
CA GLY A 86 -10.46 -18.13 6.33
C GLY A 86 -10.47 -16.61 6.29
N LEU A 87 -10.02 -15.99 7.39
CA LEU A 87 -9.93 -14.55 7.51
C LEU A 87 -8.63 -14.04 6.88
N TYR A 88 -8.74 -13.21 5.85
CA TYR A 88 -7.61 -12.59 5.18
C TYR A 88 -7.57 -11.10 5.46
N HIS A 89 -6.42 -10.59 5.90
CA HIS A 89 -6.15 -9.16 5.88
C HIS A 89 -5.86 -8.72 4.45
N PHE A 90 -6.39 -7.56 4.04
CA PHE A 90 -6.03 -6.98 2.75
C PHE A 90 -5.85 -5.47 2.85
N CYS A 91 -5.02 -4.95 1.97
CA CYS A 91 -4.82 -3.51 1.78
C CYS A 91 -4.80 -3.18 0.29
N LEU A 92 -5.64 -2.24 -0.12
CA LEU A 92 -5.63 -1.62 -1.43
C LEU A 92 -4.73 -0.37 -1.36
N TYR A 93 -3.76 -0.29 -2.25
CA TYR A 93 -2.80 0.80 -2.31
C TYR A 93 -2.83 1.46 -3.69
N TRP A 94 -2.81 2.79 -3.72
CA TRP A 94 -2.56 3.57 -4.91
C TRP A 94 -1.41 4.54 -4.70
N ASN A 95 -0.57 4.67 -5.72
CA ASN A 95 0.52 5.62 -5.78
C ASN A 95 0.55 6.25 -7.17
N ARG A 96 0.27 7.55 -7.23
CA ARG A 96 0.23 8.34 -8.46
C ARG A 96 1.59 8.47 -9.13
N HIS A 97 2.66 8.53 -8.35
CA HIS A 97 4.03 8.69 -8.86
C HIS A 97 4.55 7.41 -9.48
N ALA A 98 4.08 6.26 -8.99
CA ALA A 98 4.40 4.95 -9.53
C ALA A 98 3.42 4.50 -10.63
N GLY A 99 2.35 5.25 -10.87
CA GLY A 99 1.29 4.86 -11.79
C GLY A 99 0.57 3.58 -11.36
N ARG A 100 0.54 3.25 -10.06
CA ARG A 100 0.25 1.87 -9.61
C ARG A 100 -0.92 1.80 -8.66
N LEU A 101 -1.89 0.95 -9.00
CA LEU A 101 -2.96 0.48 -8.11
C LEU A 101 -2.80 -1.03 -7.91
N HIS A 102 -2.68 -1.48 -6.66
CA HIS A 102 -2.55 -2.91 -6.36
C HIS A 102 -3.19 -3.28 -5.02
N LEU A 103 -3.63 -4.53 -4.93
CA LEU A 103 -4.25 -5.11 -3.75
C LEU A 103 -3.33 -6.16 -3.15
N LEU A 104 -2.86 -5.94 -1.93
CA LEU A 104 -2.22 -6.98 -1.13
C LEU A 104 -3.31 -7.74 -0.37
N TYR A 105 -3.48 -9.04 -0.62
CA TYR A 105 -4.47 -9.90 0.02
C TYR A 105 -3.78 -11.10 0.67
N GLY A 106 -3.74 -11.13 2.00
CA GLY A 106 -2.89 -12.04 2.76
C GLY A 106 -1.42 -11.83 2.42
N LYS A 107 -0.82 -12.80 1.71
CA LYS A 107 0.58 -12.75 1.24
C LYS A 107 0.70 -12.51 -0.26
N HIS A 108 -0.41 -12.32 -0.96
CA HIS A 108 -0.45 -12.24 -2.42
C HIS A 108 -0.67 -10.79 -2.87
N ASP A 109 0.19 -10.32 -3.77
CA ASP A 109 0.10 -8.99 -4.37
C ASP A 109 -0.58 -9.08 -5.75
N PHE A 110 -1.70 -8.39 -5.89
CA PHE A 110 -2.51 -8.34 -7.10
C PHE A 110 -2.41 -6.94 -7.73
N LEU A 111 -1.63 -6.82 -8.80
CA LEU A 111 -1.62 -5.62 -9.64
C LEU A 111 -2.98 -5.40 -10.30
N LEU A 112 -3.64 -4.28 -10.03
CA LEU A 112 -4.94 -3.92 -10.61
C LEU A 112 -4.78 -2.97 -11.80
N SER A 113 -3.82 -2.05 -11.72
CA SER A 113 -3.45 -1.11 -12.78
C SER A 113 -1.98 -0.71 -12.65
N ASP A 114 -1.28 -0.64 -13.79
CA ASP A 114 0.09 -0.14 -13.97
C ASP A 114 0.13 1.23 -14.66
N ASN A 115 -1.02 1.88 -14.82
CA ASN A 115 -1.15 3.24 -15.32
C ASN A 115 -2.29 4.00 -14.59
N ALA A 116 -2.20 4.05 -13.27
CA ALA A 116 -3.15 4.66 -12.32
C ALA A 116 -2.75 6.04 -11.81
#